data_AF-A0A9D2BEV5-F1
#
_entry.id   AF-A0A9D2BEV5-F1
#
_cell.length_a   1.000
_cell.length_b   1.000
_cell.length_c   1.000
_cell.angle_alpha   90.00
_cell.angle_beta   90.00
_cell.angle_gamma   90.00
#
_symmetry.space_group_name_H-M   'P 1'
#
loop_
_entity.id
_entity.type
_entity.pdbx_description
1 polymer ?
#
loop_
_entity_poly.entity_id
_entity_poly.type
_entity_poly.pdbx_seq_one_letter_code
_entity_poly.pdbx_strand_id
1 'polypeptide(L)'
;MNTLVIVLIAAVCLIAAYAFYGRWIARKWGIDPKAKTPAVVKNDGKDYVPTNGWTVFSHQFSSIAGAGPVTGAIQAAVFGWLPVLLWV
;
A
#
# COMPACT_ATOMS: atom_id res chain seq x y z
N MET A 1 29.96 -2.93 -1.52
CA MET A 1 28.72 -2.57 -2.23
C MET A 1 28.19 -1.28 -1.61
N ASN A 2 28.05 -0.20 -2.37
CA ASN A 2 27.64 1.10 -1.82
C ASN A 2 26.12 1.07 -1.53
N THR A 3 25.70 1.54 -0.35
CA THR A 3 24.29 1.64 0.06
C THR A 3 23.43 2.34 -0.99
N LEU A 4 23.97 3.36 -1.67
CA LEU A 4 23.27 4.05 -2.76
C LEU A 4 22.87 3.12 -3.91
N VAL A 5 23.69 2.13 -4.25
CA VAL A 5 23.41 1.17 -5.33
C VAL A 5 22.26 0.25 -4.93
N ILE A 6 22.22 -0.19 -3.67
CA ILE A 6 21.14 -1.05 -3.14
C ILE A 6 19.81 -0.29 -3.18
N VAL A 7 19.80 0.98 -2.73
CA VAL A 7 18.60 1.83 -2.75
C VAL A 7 18.11 2.05 -4.18
N LEU A 8 19.01 2.29 -5.13
CA LEU A 8 18.66 2.45 -6.54
C LEU A 8 18.03 1.21 -7.14
N ILE A 9 18.61 0.03 -6.88
CA ILE A 9 18.05 -1.25 -7.36
C ILE A 9 16.67 -1.48 -6.74
N ALA A 10 16.52 -1.27 -5.44
CA ALA A 10 15.23 -1.41 -4.76
C ALA A 10 14.17 -0.47 -5.34
N ALA A 11 14.53 0.80 -5.59
CA ALA A 11 13.64 1.78 -6.20
C ALA A 11 13.19 1.33 -7.60
N VAL A 12 14.11 0.86 -8.45
CA VAL A 12 13.80 0.35 -9.78
C VAL A 12 12.88 -0.88 -9.69
N CYS A 13 13.16 -1.82 -8.81
CA CYS A 13 12.32 -3.00 -8.57
C CYS A 13 10.90 -2.61 -8.14
N LEU A 14 10.76 -1.67 -7.20
CA LEU A 14 9.46 -1.21 -6.71
C LEU A 14 8.67 -0.46 -7.79
N ILE A 15 9.33 0.39 -8.57
CA ILE A 15 8.69 1.10 -9.70
C ILE A 15 8.23 0.11 -10.77
N ALA A 16 9.07 -0.87 -11.11
CA ALA A 16 8.72 -1.92 -12.06
C ALA A 16 7.55 -2.75 -11.55
N ALA A 17 7.58 -3.20 -10.30
CA ALA A 17 6.47 -3.93 -9.68
C ALA A 17 5.17 -3.11 -9.73
N TYR A 18 5.21 -1.84 -9.37
CA TYR A 18 4.04 -0.96 -9.43
C TYR A 18 3.48 -0.84 -10.86
N ALA A 19 4.35 -0.62 -11.85
CA ALA A 19 3.94 -0.41 -13.24
C ALA A 19 3.42 -1.69 -13.92
N PHE A 20 4.10 -2.82 -13.75
CA PHE A 20 3.74 -4.08 -14.40
C PHE A 20 2.64 -4.82 -13.65
N TYR A 21 2.85 -5.07 -12.36
CA TYR A 21 1.92 -5.86 -11.56
C TYR A 21 0.64 -5.09 -11.25
N GLY A 22 0.74 -3.79 -10.92
CA GLY A 22 -0.42 -2.93 -10.69
C GLY A 22 -1.33 -2.86 -11.93
N ARG A 23 -0.74 -2.73 -13.13
CA ARG A 23 -1.50 -2.70 -14.38
C ARG A 23 -2.12 -4.06 -14.73
N TRP A 24 -1.44 -5.16 -14.41
CA TRP A 24 -1.98 -6.51 -14.59
C TRP A 24 -3.19 -6.75 -13.69
N ILE A 25 -3.11 -6.39 -12.40
CA ILE A 25 -4.25 -6.48 -11.47
C ILE A 25 -5.41 -5.63 -11.97
N ALA A 26 -5.16 -4.37 -12.33
CA ALA A 26 -6.22 -3.46 -12.79
C ALA A 26 -6.99 -4.01 -13.99
N ARG A 27 -6.28 -4.65 -14.94
CA ARG A 27 -6.90 -5.33 -16.08
C ARG A 27 -7.69 -6.57 -15.66
N LYS A 28 -7.12 -7.40 -14.78
CA LYS A 28 -7.74 -8.66 -14.33
C LYS A 28 -9.05 -8.42 -13.55
N TRP A 29 -9.12 -7.33 -12.79
CA TRP A 29 -10.26 -6.98 -11.95
C TRP A 29 -11.28 -6.06 -12.67
N GLY A 30 -11.01 -5.67 -13.92
CA GLY A 30 -11.96 -4.90 -14.73
C GLY A 30 -12.26 -3.52 -14.18
N ILE A 31 -11.25 -2.80 -13.68
CA ILE A 31 -11.44 -1.46 -13.12
C ILE A 31 -11.90 -0.50 -14.23
N ASP A 32 -13.11 0.03 -14.10
CA ASP A 32 -13.63 1.09 -14.98
C ASP A 32 -13.15 2.48 -14.48
N PRO A 33 -12.31 3.20 -15.26
CA PRO A 33 -11.84 4.54 -14.89
C PRO A 33 -12.94 5.60 -14.80
N LYS A 34 -14.11 5.35 -15.40
CA LYS A 34 -15.25 6.28 -15.41
C LYS A 34 -16.26 5.98 -14.30
N ALA A 35 -16.08 4.89 -13.57
CA ALA A 35 -16.97 4.54 -12.46
C ALA A 35 -16.89 5.62 -11.37
N LYS A 36 -18.03 6.24 -11.07
CA LYS A 36 -18.13 7.15 -9.93
C LYS A 36 -18.00 6.35 -8.65
N THR A 37 -17.18 6.82 -7.71
CA THR A 37 -17.02 6.17 -6.42
C THR A 37 -18.33 6.23 -5.62
N PRO A 38 -18.60 5.25 -4.73
CA PRO A 38 -19.77 5.28 -3.85
C PRO A 38 -19.91 6.57 -3.04
N ALA A 39 -18.78 7.20 -2.69
CA ALA A 39 -18.74 8.50 -2.02
C ALA A 39 -19.48 9.61 -2.80
N VAL A 40 -19.51 9.52 -4.13
CA VAL A 40 -20.22 10.48 -5.00
C VAL A 40 -21.65 10.01 -5.32
N VAL A 41 -21.84 8.71 -5.55
CA VAL A 41 -23.13 8.15 -5.97
C VAL A 41 -24.14 8.06 -4.82
N LYS A 42 -23.67 7.77 -3.61
CA LYS A 42 -24.49 7.56 -2.41
C LYS A 42 -24.19 8.61 -1.34
N ASN A 43 -23.89 9.84 -1.75
CA ASN A 43 -23.44 10.92 -0.86
C ASN A 43 -24.50 11.22 0.22
N ASP A 44 -24.32 10.66 1.42
CA ASP A 44 -25.27 10.73 2.53
C ASP A 44 -24.82 11.71 3.63
N GLY A 45 -23.64 12.33 3.47
CA GLY A 45 -23.08 13.27 4.45
C GLY A 45 -22.55 12.62 5.73
N LYS A 46 -22.54 11.28 5.83
CA LYS A 46 -22.02 10.52 6.98
C LYS A 46 -21.05 9.43 6.56
N ASP A 47 -21.54 8.37 5.91
CA ASP A 47 -20.75 7.19 5.55
C ASP A 47 -20.11 7.35 4.16
N TYR A 48 -20.74 8.12 3.28
CA TYR A 48 -20.29 8.40 1.92
C TYR A 48 -20.15 9.90 1.73
N VAL A 49 -18.93 10.41 1.89
CA VAL A 49 -18.63 11.84 1.70
C VAL A 49 -17.50 12.01 0.69
N PRO A 50 -17.70 12.77 -0.40
CA PRO A 50 -16.64 13.10 -1.34
C PRO A 50 -15.49 13.81 -0.61
N THR A 51 -14.34 13.15 -0.55
CA THR A 51 -13.15 13.65 0.13
C THR A 51 -11.99 13.71 -0.85
N ASN A 52 -11.06 14.65 -0.64
CA ASN A 52 -9.85 14.74 -1.45
C ASN A 52 -9.05 13.42 -1.40
N GLY A 53 -8.69 12.88 -2.58
CA GLY A 53 -7.94 11.63 -2.70
C GLY A 53 -6.62 11.62 -1.95
N TRP A 54 -5.93 12.77 -1.85
CA TRP A 54 -4.70 12.89 -1.06
C TRP A 54 -4.93 12.71 0.44
N THR A 55 -6.03 13.23 0.98
CA THR A 55 -6.38 13.07 2.39
C THR A 55 -6.66 11.60 2.70
N VAL A 56 -7.45 10.93 1.85
CA VAL A 56 -7.78 9.50 2.01
C VAL A 56 -6.51 8.64 1.89
N PHE A 57 -5.65 8.95 0.91
CA PHE A 57 -4.38 8.25 0.73
C PHE A 57 -3.47 8.40 1.96
N SER A 58 -3.27 9.62 2.46
CA SER A 58 -2.42 9.86 3.62
C SER A 58 -2.93 9.14 4.88
N HIS A 59 -4.25 9.10 5.09
CA HIS A 59 -4.84 8.33 6.18
C HIS A 59 -4.54 6.84 6.04
N GLN A 60 -4.79 6.24 4.87
CA GLN A 60 -4.48 4.82 4.65
C GLN A 60 -2.99 4.53 4.77
N PHE A 61 -2.14 5.38 4.17
CA PHE A 61 -0.70 5.24 4.22
C PHE A 61 -0.20 5.27 5.66
N SER A 62 -0.65 6.23 6.45
CA SER A 62 -0.30 6.34 7.87
C SER A 62 -0.74 5.10 8.66
N SER A 63 -1.95 4.59 8.44
CA SER A 63 -2.43 3.36 9.07
C SER A 63 -1.58 2.14 8.71
N ILE A 64 -1.21 1.99 7.43
CA ILE A 64 -0.37 0.85 6.97
C ILE A 64 1.05 0.99 7.52
N ALA A 65 1.64 2.18 7.43
CA ALA A 65 3.00 2.45 7.89
C ALA A 65 3.15 2.27 9.41
N GLY A 66 2.12 2.59 10.19
CA GLY A 66 2.10 2.37 11.62
C GLY A 66 1.84 0.91 12.00
N ALA A 67 0.84 0.27 11.40
CA ALA A 67 0.44 -1.09 11.77
C ALA A 67 1.40 -2.17 11.24
N GLY A 68 1.95 -2.01 10.03
CA GLY A 68 2.76 -3.02 9.35
C GLY A 68 4.02 -3.45 10.11
N PRO A 69 4.87 -2.53 10.59
CA PRO A 69 6.07 -2.88 11.34
C PRO A 69 5.75 -3.66 12.61
N VAL A 70 4.68 -3.27 13.31
CA VAL A 70 4.25 -3.90 14.57
C VAL A 70 3.69 -5.30 14.32
N THR A 71 2.72 -5.44 13.41
CA THR A 71 2.08 -6.73 13.14
C THR A 71 3.04 -7.72 12.51
N GLY A 72 3.92 -7.25 11.62
CA GLY A 72 4.92 -8.10 11.00
C GLY A 72 5.99 -8.60 11.97
N ALA A 73 6.47 -7.76 12.90
CA ALA A 73 7.39 -8.19 13.94
C ALA A 73 6.76 -9.23 14.87
N ILE A 74 5.47 -9.05 15.23
CA ILE A 74 4.72 -10.03 16.02
C ILE A 74 4.57 -11.36 15.27
N GLN A 75 4.20 -11.32 13.99
CA GLN A 75 4.07 -12.53 13.17
C GLN A 75 5.41 -13.25 13.02
N ALA A 76 6.50 -12.51 12.87
CA ALA A 76 7.85 -13.05 12.80
C ALA A 76 8.28 -13.68 14.14
N ALA A 77 7.83 -13.15 15.27
CA ALA A 77 8.16 -13.65 16.61
C ALA A 77 7.66 -15.07 16.87
N VAL A 78 6.59 -15.49 16.19
CA VAL A 78 6.09 -16.88 16.22
C VAL A 78 7.15 -17.87 15.74
N PHE A 79 8.08 -17.43 14.91
CA PHE A 79 9.16 -18.24 14.35
C PHE A 79 10.51 -18.05 15.06
N GLY A 80 10.53 -17.34 16.19
CA GLY A 80 11.72 -17.10 17.01
C GLY A 80 12.39 -15.76 16.75
N TRP A 81 13.57 -15.55 17.36
CA TRP A 81 14.23 -14.24 17.38
C TRP A 81 14.84 -13.83 16.03
N LEU A 82 15.30 -14.80 15.23
CA LEU A 82 16.00 -14.53 13.97
C LEU A 82 15.08 -13.94 12.89
N PRO A 83 13.86 -14.47 12.65
CA PRO A 83 12.92 -13.86 11.70
C PRO A 83 12.47 -12.46 12.12
N VAL A 84 12.34 -12.18 13.42
CA VAL A 84 12.04 -10.83 13.92
C VAL A 84 13.17 -9.87 13.56
N LEU A 85 14.42 -10.28 13.78
CA LEU A 85 15.59 -9.46 13.47
C LEU A 85 15.72 -9.18 11.96
N LEU A 86 15.33 -10.12 11.10
CA LEU A 86 15.32 -9.93 9.64
C LEU A 86 14.14 -9.09 9.13
N TRP A 87 13.05 -9.00 9.90
CA TRP A 87 11.89 -8.18 9.56
C TRP A 87 12.09 -6.69 9.87
N VAL A 88 12.78 -6.40 10.98
CA VAL A 88 13.17 -5.05 11.41
C VAL A 88 14.22 -4.47 10.48
#